data_AF-A0A958CZT6-F1
#
_entry.id   AF-A0A958CZT6-F1
#
_cell.length_a   1.000
_cell.length_b   1.000
_cell.length_c   1.000
_cell.angle_alpha   90.00
_cell.angle_beta   90.00
_cell.angle_gamma   90.00
#
_symmetry.space_group_name_H-M   'P 1'
#
loop_
_entity.id
_entity.type
_entity.pdbx_description
1 polymer ?
#
loop_
_entity_poly.entity_id
_entity_poly.type
_entity_poly.pdbx_seq_one_letter_code
_entity_poly.pdbx_strand_id
1 'polypeptide(L)'
;MQSIARSFGLLWDGLFLQRDAYAHMRDDDNPFVEGLFILVLLGVLLAVAGIIGTTLEWASSPNLNTVRDVVLNNLQNMEWYRSMQLAPGGESTFLQIWNSIWNAFASMAPSPVRSLAGIITRPLALIVFWLVFGSLAYLFARVFGGKGTLNQTLGATALASGPQLLTLVTVLPFVTIAGLGTWTLLCSYMALRTVHDLS
;
A
#
# COMPACT_ATOMS: atom_id res chain seq x y z
N MET A 1 11.50 6.01 -22.51
CA MET A 1 12.51 5.99 -21.43
C MET A 1 12.75 7.37 -20.83
N GLN A 2 12.96 8.44 -21.62
CA GLN A 2 13.18 9.80 -21.08
C GLN A 2 12.03 10.33 -20.21
N SER A 3 10.76 10.15 -20.62
CA SER A 3 9.59 10.56 -19.81
C SER A 3 9.52 9.80 -18.48
N ILE A 4 9.72 8.48 -18.46
CA ILE A 4 9.74 7.67 -17.23
C ILE A 4 10.82 8.16 -16.25
N ALA A 5 12.05 8.40 -16.73
CA ALA A 5 13.14 8.86 -15.88
C ALA A 5 12.87 10.25 -15.29
N ARG A 6 12.26 11.14 -16.08
CA ARG A 6 11.85 12.47 -15.63
C ARG A 6 10.76 12.40 -14.57
N SER A 7 9.68 11.64 -14.81
CA SER A 7 8.58 11.49 -13.86
C SER A 7 9.03 10.85 -12.55
N PHE A 8 9.96 9.88 -12.63
CA PHE A 8 10.60 9.31 -11.44
C PHE A 8 11.48 10.33 -10.70
N GLY A 9 12.26 11.14 -11.42
CA GLY A 9 13.05 12.22 -10.84
C GLY A 9 12.19 13.24 -10.10
N LEU A 10 11.09 13.71 -10.72
CA LEU A 10 10.14 14.62 -10.07
C LEU A 10 9.53 14.02 -8.81
N LEU A 11 9.18 12.73 -8.84
CA LEU A 11 8.61 12.05 -7.69
C LEU A 11 9.64 11.84 -6.56
N TRP A 12 10.90 11.59 -6.90
CA TRP A 12 12.02 11.54 -5.96
C TRP A 12 12.32 12.90 -5.33
N ASP A 13 12.36 13.96 -6.13
CA ASP A 13 12.59 15.32 -5.63
C ASP A 13 11.42 15.80 -4.77
N GLY A 14 10.18 15.44 -5.14
CA GLY A 14 8.98 15.64 -4.34
C GLY A 14 9.03 14.89 -3.00
N LEU A 15 9.53 13.64 -2.98
CA LEU A 15 9.77 12.90 -1.73
C LEU A 15 10.67 13.67 -0.76
N PHE A 16 11.65 14.43 -1.25
CA PHE A 16 12.55 15.26 -0.44
C PHE A 16 12.06 16.70 -0.24
N LEU A 17 10.78 16.97 -0.51
CA LEU A 17 10.13 18.27 -0.35
C LEU A 17 10.81 19.39 -1.15
N GLN A 18 11.47 19.06 -2.26
CA GLN A 18 12.11 20.08 -3.10
C GLN A 18 11.04 20.94 -3.78
N ARG A 19 11.03 22.24 -3.45
CA ARG A 19 10.00 23.17 -3.93
C ARG A 19 9.95 23.26 -5.46
N ASP A 20 11.11 23.16 -6.10
CA ASP A 20 11.24 23.26 -7.55
C ASP A 20 10.50 22.12 -8.27
N ALA A 21 10.46 20.91 -7.70
CA ALA A 21 9.69 19.80 -8.27
C ALA A 21 8.18 20.09 -8.29
N TYR A 22 7.65 20.66 -7.21
CA TYR A 22 6.23 21.05 -7.12
C TYR A 22 5.91 22.25 -8.00
N ALA A 23 6.82 23.22 -8.10
CA ALA A 23 6.66 24.37 -8.99
C ALA A 23 6.70 23.92 -10.47
N HIS A 24 7.64 23.04 -10.82
CA HIS A 24 7.75 22.45 -12.14
C HIS A 24 6.46 21.70 -12.52
N MET A 25 5.91 20.90 -11.60
CA MET A 25 4.63 20.20 -11.84
C MET A 25 3.45 21.16 -11.98
N ARG A 26 3.40 22.24 -11.19
CA ARG A 26 2.37 23.27 -11.30
C ARG A 26 2.41 24.01 -12.63
N ASP A 27 3.62 24.26 -13.14
CA ASP A 27 3.87 25.06 -14.33
C ASP A 27 3.97 24.20 -15.61
N ASP A 28 3.74 22.89 -15.51
CA ASP A 28 3.67 21.98 -16.65
C ASP A 28 2.46 22.31 -17.57
N ASP A 29 2.56 21.94 -18.85
CA ASP A 29 1.50 22.16 -19.84
C ASP A 29 0.21 21.39 -19.47
N ASN A 30 0.37 20.21 -18.84
CA ASN A 30 -0.77 19.41 -18.38
C ASN A 30 -0.47 18.69 -17.04
N PRO A 31 -0.51 19.43 -15.91
CA PRO A 31 -0.17 18.91 -14.59
C PRO A 31 -0.99 17.68 -14.19
N PHE A 32 -2.28 17.66 -14.53
CA PHE A 32 -3.17 16.53 -14.24
C PHE A 32 -2.72 15.26 -14.95
N VAL A 33 -2.39 15.33 -16.25
CA VAL A 33 -1.97 14.15 -17.02
C VAL A 33 -0.61 13.66 -16.55
N GLU A 34 0.34 14.56 -16.30
CA GLU A 34 1.65 14.17 -15.75
C GLU A 34 1.51 13.55 -14.36
N GLY A 35 0.67 14.13 -13.48
CA GLY A 35 0.37 13.58 -12.16
C GLY A 35 -0.29 12.20 -12.23
N LEU A 36 -1.26 12.02 -13.14
CA LEU A 36 -1.90 10.71 -13.37
C LEU A 36 -0.88 9.68 -13.86
N PHE A 37 -0.02 10.06 -14.81
CA PHE A 37 1.04 9.18 -15.33
C PHE A 37 1.99 8.73 -14.21
N ILE A 38 2.40 9.66 -13.35
CA ILE A 38 3.21 9.38 -12.16
C ILE A 38 2.54 8.36 -11.24
N LEU A 39 1.25 8.53 -10.93
CA LEU A 39 0.52 7.62 -10.04
C LEU A 39 0.34 6.22 -10.64
N VAL A 40 0.10 6.13 -11.95
CA VAL A 40 0.03 4.84 -12.65
C VAL A 40 1.39 4.15 -12.58
N LEU A 41 2.47 4.87 -12.88
CA LEU A 41 3.82 4.33 -12.83
C LEU A 41 4.19 3.85 -11.42
N LEU A 42 3.93 4.67 -10.42
CA LEU A 42 4.13 4.33 -9.01
C LEU A 42 3.29 3.12 -8.60
N GLY A 43 2.01 3.08 -8.94
CA GLY A 43 1.10 1.99 -8.59
C GLY A 43 1.53 0.65 -9.22
N VAL A 44 1.97 0.66 -10.47
CA VAL A 44 2.53 -0.53 -11.14
C VAL A 44 3.82 -0.97 -10.45
N LEU A 45 4.74 -0.04 -10.17
CA LEU A 45 6.00 -0.33 -9.49
C LEU A 45 5.77 -0.97 -8.12
N LEU A 46 4.85 -0.41 -7.33
CA LEU A 46 4.46 -0.93 -6.02
C LEU A 46 3.76 -2.28 -6.11
N ALA A 47 2.96 -2.52 -7.14
CA ALA A 47 2.32 -3.82 -7.34
C ALA A 47 3.34 -4.91 -7.67
N VAL A 48 4.30 -4.64 -8.56
CA VAL A 48 5.39 -5.56 -8.90
C VAL A 48 6.24 -5.87 -7.66
N ALA A 49 6.65 -4.83 -6.93
CA ALA A 49 7.37 -4.99 -5.67
C ALA A 49 6.58 -5.84 -4.65
N GLY A 50 5.26 -5.61 -4.55
CA GLY A 50 4.38 -6.40 -3.69
C GLY A 50 4.34 -7.88 -4.07
N ILE A 51 4.28 -8.20 -5.36
CA ILE A 51 4.30 -9.60 -5.83
C ILE A 51 5.60 -10.28 -5.45
N ILE A 52 6.74 -9.61 -5.68
CA ILE A 52 8.06 -10.14 -5.32
C ILE A 52 8.13 -10.37 -3.81
N GLY A 53 7.77 -9.37 -3.01
CA GLY A 53 7.78 -9.48 -1.55
C GLY A 53 6.89 -10.61 -1.03
N THR A 54 5.63 -10.71 -1.48
CA THR A 54 4.72 -11.80 -1.10
C THR A 54 5.23 -13.17 -1.55
N THR A 55 5.90 -13.26 -2.70
CA THR A 55 6.47 -14.52 -3.19
C THR A 55 7.67 -14.94 -2.35
N LEU A 56 8.55 -14.01 -2.00
CA LEU A 56 9.69 -14.27 -1.11
C LEU A 56 9.22 -14.67 0.29
N GLU A 57 8.20 -13.99 0.83
CA GLU A 57 7.59 -14.32 2.12
C GLU A 57 6.95 -15.71 2.08
N TRP A 58 6.18 -16.02 1.03
CA TRP A 58 5.60 -17.34 0.83
C TRP A 58 6.67 -18.44 0.73
N ALA A 59 7.75 -18.20 -0.02
CA ALA A 59 8.84 -19.16 -0.19
C ALA A 59 9.69 -19.35 1.08
N SER A 60 9.76 -18.33 1.94
CA SER A 60 10.52 -18.36 3.20
C SER A 60 9.68 -18.83 4.39
N SER A 61 8.36 -18.93 4.23
CA SER A 61 7.44 -19.32 5.30
C SER A 61 7.36 -20.85 5.46
N PRO A 62 7.29 -21.38 6.69
CA PRO A 62 7.04 -22.80 6.92
C PRO A 62 5.72 -23.26 6.30
N ASN A 63 5.66 -24.51 5.83
CA ASN A 63 4.41 -25.07 5.32
C ASN A 63 3.36 -25.15 6.45
N LEU A 64 2.32 -24.33 6.36
CA LEU A 64 1.27 -24.23 7.36
C LEU A 64 0.54 -25.55 7.63
N ASN A 65 0.39 -26.42 6.61
CA ASN A 65 -0.21 -27.74 6.81
C ASN A 65 0.70 -28.62 7.66
N THR A 66 2.00 -28.60 7.40
CA THR A 66 2.98 -29.33 8.23
C THR A 66 2.96 -28.83 9.68
N VAL A 67 2.92 -27.50 9.89
CA VAL A 67 2.81 -26.94 11.26
C VAL A 67 1.52 -27.38 11.92
N ARG A 68 0.38 -27.28 11.22
CA ARG A 68 -0.92 -27.74 11.70
C ARG A 68 -0.89 -29.20 12.11
N ASP A 69 -0.39 -30.08 11.25
CA ASP A 69 -0.38 -31.52 11.51
C ASP A 69 0.53 -31.87 12.69
N VAL A 70 1.70 -31.24 12.79
CA VAL A 70 2.59 -31.40 13.94
C VAL A 70 1.91 -30.96 15.24
N VAL A 71 1.25 -29.80 15.27
CA VAL A 71 0.57 -29.34 16.49
C VAL A 71 -0.63 -30.23 16.82
N LEU A 72 -1.43 -30.63 15.83
CA LEU A 72 -2.57 -31.54 16.02
C LEU A 72 -2.11 -32.86 16.63
N ASN A 73 -1.09 -33.49 16.04
CA ASN A 73 -0.53 -34.75 16.52
C ASN A 73 -0.06 -34.63 17.98
N ASN A 74 0.57 -33.51 18.36
CA ASN A 74 0.99 -33.27 19.75
C ASN A 74 -0.19 -33.08 20.70
N LEU A 75 -1.24 -32.36 20.28
CA LEU A 75 -2.45 -32.16 21.09
C LEU A 75 -3.20 -33.49 21.31
N GLN A 76 -3.27 -34.34 20.27
CA GLN A 76 -3.90 -35.65 20.34
C GLN A 76 -3.22 -36.61 21.33
N ASN A 77 -1.93 -36.41 21.60
CA ASN A 77 -1.17 -37.20 22.57
C ASN A 77 -1.41 -36.78 24.03
N MET A 78 -2.09 -35.66 24.29
CA MET A 78 -2.30 -35.15 25.64
C MET A 78 -3.46 -35.88 26.35
N GLU A 79 -3.37 -36.00 27.68
CA GLU A 79 -4.38 -36.70 28.49
C GLU A 79 -5.77 -36.06 28.39
N TRP A 80 -5.85 -34.73 28.34
CA TRP A 80 -7.12 -34.03 28.21
C TRP A 80 -7.83 -34.35 26.89
N TYR A 81 -7.09 -34.61 25.80
CA TYR A 81 -7.68 -34.96 24.51
C TYR A 81 -8.39 -36.31 24.58
N ARG A 82 -7.76 -37.28 25.25
CA ARG A 82 -8.39 -38.59 25.53
C ARG A 82 -9.65 -38.43 26.38
N SER A 83 -9.62 -37.57 27.39
CA SER A 83 -10.80 -37.30 28.24
C SER A 83 -11.95 -36.63 27.45
N MET A 84 -11.62 -35.76 26.50
CA MET A 84 -12.58 -35.09 25.61
C MET A 84 -13.23 -36.08 24.62
N GLN A 85 -12.49 -37.08 24.14
CA GLN A 85 -13.05 -38.13 23.26
C GLN A 85 -14.13 -38.98 23.93
N LEU A 86 -14.14 -39.07 25.26
CA LEU A 86 -15.18 -39.78 26.02
C LEU A 86 -16.51 -39.02 26.07
N ALA A 87 -16.51 -37.72 25.77
CA ALA A 87 -17.72 -36.91 25.70
C ALA A 87 -18.43 -37.09 24.34
N PRO A 88 -19.78 -37.20 24.30
CA PRO A 88 -20.51 -37.33 23.05
C PRO A 88 -20.24 -36.16 22.08
N GLY A 89 -19.69 -36.45 20.90
CA GLY A 89 -19.37 -35.43 19.89
C GLY A 89 -18.15 -34.54 20.21
N GLY A 90 -17.37 -34.86 21.25
CA GLY A 90 -16.20 -34.07 21.64
C GLY A 90 -15.15 -33.96 20.53
N GLU A 91 -14.82 -35.08 19.88
CA GLU A 91 -13.84 -35.11 18.79
C GLU A 91 -14.30 -34.33 17.55
N SER A 92 -15.54 -34.51 17.10
CA SER A 92 -16.06 -33.78 15.94
C SER A 92 -16.13 -32.28 16.19
N THR A 93 -16.51 -31.87 17.40
CA THR A 93 -16.55 -30.46 17.81
C THR A 93 -15.15 -29.86 17.84
N PHE A 94 -14.18 -30.58 18.41
CA PHE A 94 -12.78 -30.15 18.43
C PHE A 94 -12.22 -29.99 17.02
N LEU A 95 -12.38 -30.99 16.15
CA LEU A 95 -11.87 -30.93 14.78
C LEU A 95 -12.53 -29.81 13.97
N GLN A 96 -13.81 -29.53 14.19
CA GLN A 96 -14.49 -28.40 13.57
C GLN A 96 -13.86 -27.06 13.99
N ILE A 97 -13.63 -26.85 15.28
CA ILE A 97 -12.98 -25.64 15.80
C ILE A 97 -11.55 -25.54 15.28
N TRP A 98 -10.79 -26.63 15.37
CA TRP A 98 -9.42 -26.73 14.88
C TRP A 98 -9.31 -26.33 13.41
N ASN A 99 -10.14 -26.94 12.55
CA ASN A 99 -10.16 -26.66 11.12
C ASN A 99 -10.57 -25.21 10.86
N SER A 100 -11.52 -24.66 11.61
CA SER A 100 -11.95 -23.27 11.44
C SER A 100 -10.83 -22.28 11.75
N ILE A 101 -10.09 -22.50 12.84
CA ILE A 101 -8.94 -21.66 13.22
C ILE A 101 -7.85 -21.73 12.15
N TRP A 102 -7.49 -22.94 11.68
CA TRP A 102 -6.46 -23.10 10.66
C TRP A 102 -6.87 -22.59 9.28
N ASN A 103 -8.14 -22.70 8.92
CA ASN A 103 -8.67 -22.08 7.70
C ASN A 103 -8.57 -20.56 7.77
N ALA A 104 -8.83 -19.95 8.95
CA ALA A 104 -8.62 -18.52 9.15
C ALA A 104 -7.15 -18.13 8.98
N PHE A 105 -6.22 -18.86 9.59
CA PHE A 105 -4.78 -18.62 9.39
C PHE A 105 -4.34 -18.81 7.93
N ALA A 106 -4.79 -19.87 7.26
CA ALA A 106 -4.49 -20.10 5.85
C ALA A 106 -5.04 -18.98 4.95
N SER A 107 -6.19 -18.41 5.31
CA SER A 107 -6.75 -17.25 4.62
C SER A 107 -5.91 -15.98 4.78
N MET A 108 -5.11 -15.87 5.85
CA MET A 108 -4.20 -14.73 6.07
C MET A 108 -2.79 -14.99 5.51
N ALA A 109 -2.48 -16.23 5.13
CA ALA A 109 -1.17 -16.62 4.66
C ALA A 109 -0.78 -15.89 3.34
N PRO A 110 0.50 -15.56 3.16
CA PRO A 110 1.00 -15.00 1.91
C PRO A 110 0.62 -15.88 0.72
N SER A 111 0.04 -15.27 -0.33
CA SER A 111 -0.39 -15.98 -1.53
C SER A 111 -0.01 -15.21 -2.78
N PRO A 112 0.93 -15.72 -3.59
CA PRO A 112 1.34 -15.09 -4.85
C PRO A 112 0.18 -14.88 -5.82
N VAL A 113 -0.79 -15.80 -5.84
CA VAL A 113 -1.95 -15.69 -6.73
C VAL A 113 -2.85 -14.51 -6.34
N ARG A 114 -3.06 -14.28 -5.03
CA ARG A 114 -3.86 -13.15 -4.56
C ARG A 114 -3.17 -11.80 -4.78
N SER A 115 -1.83 -11.76 -4.75
CA SER A 115 -1.10 -10.51 -4.98
C SER A 115 -1.18 -10.03 -6.43
N LEU A 116 -1.49 -10.91 -7.40
CA LEU A 116 -1.73 -10.52 -8.81
C LEU A 116 -2.90 -9.55 -8.97
N ALA A 117 -3.96 -9.69 -8.17
CA ALA A 117 -5.08 -8.73 -8.16
C ALA A 117 -4.61 -7.31 -7.76
N GLY A 118 -3.49 -7.22 -7.04
CA GLY A 118 -2.83 -5.97 -6.66
C GLY A 118 -2.32 -5.15 -7.84
N ILE A 119 -2.05 -5.77 -9.00
CA ILE A 119 -1.56 -5.07 -10.21
C ILE A 119 -2.56 -4.02 -10.68
N ILE A 120 -3.84 -4.34 -10.62
CA ILE A 120 -4.91 -3.46 -11.07
C ILE A 120 -5.46 -2.64 -9.91
N THR A 121 -5.69 -3.28 -8.76
CA THR A 121 -6.38 -2.63 -7.63
C THR A 121 -5.54 -1.55 -6.96
N ARG A 122 -4.22 -1.69 -6.86
CA ARG A 122 -3.34 -0.69 -6.23
C ARG A 122 -3.28 0.64 -7.00
N PRO A 123 -2.95 0.69 -8.31
CA PRO A 123 -2.95 1.96 -9.05
C PRO A 123 -4.34 2.59 -9.06
N LEU A 124 -5.41 1.79 -9.22
CA LEU A 124 -6.78 2.30 -9.16
C LEU A 124 -7.09 2.96 -7.80
N ALA A 125 -6.75 2.30 -6.69
CA ALA A 125 -6.97 2.84 -5.35
C ALA A 125 -6.20 4.14 -5.12
N LEU A 126 -4.94 4.22 -5.56
CA LEU A 126 -4.14 5.44 -5.49
C LEU A 126 -4.79 6.59 -6.28
N ILE A 127 -5.24 6.33 -7.50
CA ILE A 127 -5.88 7.33 -8.36
C ILE A 127 -7.18 7.82 -7.72
N VAL A 128 -8.04 6.91 -7.25
CA VAL A 128 -9.32 7.27 -6.61
C VAL A 128 -9.07 8.12 -5.37
N PHE A 129 -8.16 7.69 -4.49
CA PHE A 129 -7.84 8.44 -3.28
C PHE A 129 -7.24 9.81 -3.61
N TRP A 130 -6.32 9.88 -4.57
CA TRP A 130 -5.73 11.13 -5.04
C TRP A 130 -6.77 12.09 -5.62
N LEU A 131 -7.68 11.63 -6.47
CA LEU A 131 -8.74 12.46 -7.04
C LEU A 131 -9.64 13.04 -5.95
N VAL A 132 -10.04 12.22 -4.98
CA VAL A 132 -10.86 12.67 -3.84
C VAL A 132 -10.11 13.69 -3.00
N PHE A 133 -8.88 13.35 -2.57
CA PHE A 133 -8.06 14.21 -1.73
C PHE A 133 -7.73 15.54 -2.42
N GLY A 134 -7.20 15.50 -3.64
CA GLY A 134 -6.78 16.70 -4.38
C GLY A 134 -7.95 17.61 -4.73
N SER A 135 -9.13 17.05 -5.03
CA SER A 135 -10.35 17.84 -5.25
C SER A 135 -10.81 18.54 -3.97
N LEU A 136 -10.85 17.82 -2.85
CA LEU A 136 -11.19 18.43 -1.55
C LEU A 136 -10.17 19.50 -1.15
N ALA A 137 -8.88 19.20 -1.29
CA ALA A 137 -7.81 20.14 -0.98
C ALA A 137 -7.88 21.42 -1.83
N TYR A 138 -8.18 21.29 -3.13
CA TYR A 138 -8.44 22.43 -4.00
C TYR A 138 -9.62 23.27 -3.50
N LEU A 139 -10.75 22.65 -3.16
CA LEU A 139 -11.93 23.37 -2.68
C LEU A 139 -11.62 24.16 -1.40
N PHE A 140 -11.00 23.52 -0.41
CA PHE A 140 -10.62 24.20 0.82
C PHE A 140 -9.61 25.31 0.56
N ALA A 141 -8.54 25.04 -0.19
CA ALA A 141 -7.54 26.05 -0.53
C ALA A 141 -8.17 27.25 -1.25
N ARG A 142 -9.15 27.01 -2.13
CA ARG A 142 -9.88 28.07 -2.83
C ARG A 142 -10.75 28.91 -1.89
N VAL A 143 -11.43 28.26 -0.94
CA VAL A 143 -12.23 28.96 0.10
C VAL A 143 -11.35 29.86 0.97
N PHE A 144 -10.11 29.45 1.24
CA PHE A 144 -9.13 30.24 1.99
C PHE A 144 -8.34 31.25 1.13
N GLY A 145 -8.77 31.54 -0.10
CA GLY A 145 -8.16 32.58 -0.95
C GLY A 145 -6.99 32.10 -1.83
N GLY A 146 -6.77 30.78 -1.93
CA GLY A 146 -5.73 30.18 -2.76
C GLY A 146 -5.90 30.48 -4.26
N LYS A 147 -4.76 30.70 -4.93
CA LYS A 147 -4.73 31.19 -6.32
C LYS A 147 -4.66 30.10 -7.39
N GLY A 148 -4.16 28.90 -7.04
CA GLY A 148 -3.97 27.79 -7.97
C GLY A 148 -5.27 27.20 -8.52
N THR A 149 -5.17 26.58 -9.69
CA THR A 149 -6.28 25.88 -10.37
C THR A 149 -6.37 24.41 -9.95
N LEU A 150 -7.53 23.78 -10.14
CA LEU A 150 -7.73 22.36 -9.84
C LEU A 150 -6.71 21.45 -10.57
N ASN A 151 -6.41 21.75 -11.84
CA ASN A 151 -5.45 21.01 -12.65
C ASN A 151 -4.06 21.03 -11.98
N GLN A 152 -3.60 22.22 -11.59
CA GLN A 152 -2.34 22.42 -10.89
C GLN A 152 -2.30 21.73 -9.52
N THR A 153 -3.40 21.82 -8.75
CA THR A 153 -3.52 21.16 -7.45
C THR A 153 -3.41 19.64 -7.60
N LEU A 154 -4.13 19.05 -8.55
CA LEU A 154 -4.09 17.61 -8.81
C LEU A 154 -2.69 17.18 -9.25
N GLY A 155 -2.07 17.88 -10.19
CA GLY A 155 -0.69 17.59 -10.62
C GLY A 155 0.30 17.62 -9.46
N ALA A 156 0.36 18.72 -8.71
CA ALA A 156 1.32 18.87 -7.62
C ALA A 156 1.06 17.87 -6.45
N THR A 157 -0.20 17.58 -6.14
CA THR A 157 -0.54 16.59 -5.09
C THR A 157 -0.26 15.15 -5.52
N ALA A 158 -0.11 14.86 -6.82
CA ALA A 158 0.36 13.54 -7.26
C ALA A 158 1.79 13.27 -6.75
N LEU A 159 2.67 14.29 -6.73
CA LEU A 159 4.01 14.19 -6.15
C LEU A 159 3.99 13.92 -4.65
N ALA A 160 2.89 14.23 -3.95
CA ALA A 160 2.73 13.88 -2.54
C ALA A 160 2.63 12.37 -2.30
N SER A 161 2.50 11.55 -3.36
CA SER A 161 2.62 10.10 -3.29
C SER A 161 4.07 9.60 -3.33
N GLY A 162 5.06 10.50 -3.48
CA GLY A 162 6.50 10.20 -3.39
C GLY A 162 6.93 9.33 -2.20
N PRO A 163 6.43 9.56 -0.97
CA PRO A 163 6.68 8.71 0.20
C PRO A 163 6.43 7.23 -0.03
N GLN A 164 5.49 6.88 -0.90
CA GLN A 164 5.18 5.48 -1.19
C GLN A 164 6.34 4.74 -1.86
N LEU A 165 7.32 5.43 -2.46
CA LEU A 165 8.54 4.77 -2.95
C LEU A 165 9.29 4.03 -1.85
N LEU A 166 9.21 4.50 -0.60
CA LEU A 166 9.87 3.83 0.51
C LEU A 166 9.33 2.41 0.67
N THR A 167 8.04 2.17 0.37
CA THR A 167 7.39 0.85 0.39
C THR A 167 8.08 -0.17 -0.52
N LEU A 168 8.91 0.24 -1.49
CA LEU A 168 9.71 -0.69 -2.28
C LEU A 168 10.71 -1.49 -1.43
N VAL A 169 11.13 -0.96 -0.26
CA VAL A 169 12.01 -1.69 0.66
C VAL A 169 11.28 -2.89 1.29
N THR A 170 9.94 -2.91 1.35
CA THR A 170 9.17 -4.05 1.87
C THR A 170 9.14 -5.24 0.93
N VAL A 171 9.85 -5.20 -0.20
CA VAL A 171 10.21 -6.41 -0.97
C VAL A 171 11.00 -7.38 -0.09
N LEU A 172 11.78 -6.85 0.86
CA LEU A 172 12.44 -7.66 1.86
C LEU A 172 11.40 -8.12 2.90
N PRO A 173 11.30 -9.43 3.16
CA PRO A 173 10.31 -9.95 4.10
C PRO A 173 10.57 -9.39 5.50
N PHE A 174 9.50 -9.16 6.26
CA PHE A 174 9.52 -8.64 7.63
C PHE A 174 10.02 -7.20 7.81
N VAL A 175 10.33 -6.48 6.72
CA VAL A 175 10.61 -5.04 6.79
C VAL A 175 9.31 -4.25 6.86
N THR A 176 9.23 -3.30 7.80
CA THR A 176 8.11 -2.39 7.96
C THR A 176 8.60 -0.94 7.92
N ILE A 177 7.72 -0.04 7.46
CA ILE A 177 8.02 1.37 7.31
C ILE A 177 7.02 2.16 8.14
N ALA A 178 7.54 2.97 9.05
CA ALA A 178 6.74 3.86 9.87
C ALA A 178 6.71 5.29 9.27
N GLY A 179 5.71 6.08 9.65
CA GLY A 179 5.66 7.51 9.34
C GLY A 179 5.28 7.89 7.90
N LEU A 180 4.96 6.93 7.03
CA LEU A 180 4.53 7.20 5.64
C LEU A 180 3.38 8.19 5.55
N GLY A 181 2.37 8.07 6.43
CA GLY A 181 1.23 8.99 6.45
C GLY A 181 1.63 10.41 6.80
N THR A 182 2.47 10.60 7.82
CA THR A 182 2.99 11.92 8.20
C THR A 182 3.83 12.54 7.09
N TRP A 183 4.70 11.75 6.44
CA TRP A 183 5.52 12.24 5.33
C TRP A 183 4.65 12.61 4.11
N THR A 184 3.62 11.83 3.83
CA THR A 184 2.60 12.13 2.79
C THR A 184 1.88 13.44 3.08
N LEU A 185 1.51 13.70 4.34
CA LEU A 185 0.89 14.97 4.73
C LEU A 185 1.82 16.16 4.54
N LEU A 186 3.11 16.03 4.88
CA LEU A 186 4.10 17.09 4.64
C LEU A 186 4.28 17.37 3.14
N CYS A 187 4.35 16.33 2.33
CA CYS A 187 4.43 16.47 0.87
C CYS A 187 3.16 17.12 0.30
N SER A 188 1.98 16.73 0.80
CA SER A 188 0.70 17.35 0.41
C SER A 188 0.64 18.82 0.81
N TYR A 189 1.11 19.17 2.01
CA TYR A 189 1.22 20.57 2.44
C TYR A 189 2.13 21.35 1.50
N MET A 190 3.30 20.81 1.15
CA MET A 190 4.25 21.47 0.24
C MET A 190 3.67 21.68 -1.16
N ALA A 191 2.94 20.70 -1.68
CA ALA A 191 2.21 20.81 -2.94
C ALA A 191 1.19 21.96 -2.90
N LEU A 192 0.32 21.99 -1.88
CA LEU A 192 -0.69 23.03 -1.73
C LEU A 192 -0.09 24.40 -1.51
N ARG A 193 0.96 24.50 -0.69
CA ARG A 193 1.70 25.74 -0.44
C ARG A 193 2.26 26.33 -1.74
N THR A 194 2.82 25.47 -2.59
CA THR A 194 3.44 25.88 -3.85
C THR A 194 2.41 26.26 -4.92
N VAL A 195 1.28 25.54 -4.98
CA VAL A 195 0.22 25.80 -5.95
C VAL A 195 -0.64 27.01 -5.59
N HIS A 196 -1.01 27.13 -4.31
CA HIS A 196 -1.96 28.14 -3.86
C HIS A 196 -1.32 29.40 -3.28
N ASP A 197 0.03 29.47 -3.22
CA ASP A 197 0.78 30.61 -2.69
C ASP A 197 0.42 30.88 -1.22
N LEU A 198 0.31 29.80 -0.45
CA LEU A 198 0.00 29.85 0.98
C LEU A 198 1.26 30.24 1.77
N SER A 199 1.12 31.14 2.75
CA SER A 199 2.22 31.63 3.59
C SER A 199 2.82 30.53 4.45
#